data_AF-A0A2E9VWU2-F1
#
_entry.id   AF-A0A2E9VWU2-F1
#
_cell.length_a   1.000
_cell.length_b   1.000
_cell.length_c   1.000
_cell.angle_alpha   90.00
_cell.angle_beta   90.00
_cell.angle_gamma   90.00
#
_symmetry.space_group_name_H-M   'P 1'
#
loop_
_entity.id
_entity.type
_entity.pdbx_description
1 polymer ?
#
loop_
_entity_poly.entity_id
_entity_poly.type
_entity_poly.pdbx_seq_one_letter_code
_entity_poly.pdbx_strand_id
1 'polypeptide(L)'
;MKSYTPGHQSDDHSVIPSRRDFLKVAGGGFGALAFSAMVAGESSAAIHHPARAKRVIQIFCPGGMSQVDTFDYKPELEKRAGQPFDPDGKLQFFASKPGNCQPSHWKFRQHGESGLWMSDLFPKLATCVDDMAIINSMHSKTALHGPACFMMNTGFTLPGFPSMGSWVTYGLGSEAEDLPAFVVLPDPRGLPPGGIINWGAGFLPAEHQATMLETANPKQPIADLFPPEEFAGNSRQVDPEQLQFLQQLNRLHQESRQTNSELEARIKAYEMAARLQLSAPEVTDVGQESETIRNLYDIEHPDSGPFGRQCLLARRLVQRGVRFVQIYCGAENTTAKKIRPNWDSHEDVVRDHGYWGAVLDNGASALLKDLKQQGMLDDTLVICTTEFGRQPGAQGGEGKGRDHNAGAFTAWLAGGGIRGGMSYGATDELGFKAVESPTYCYDLHATALHQLGIDHTKLTYYHNGIERRLTDVHGHVIQEILA
;
A
#
# COMPACT_ATOMS: atom_id res chain seq x y z
N MET A 1 21.23 -95.97 -4.21
CA MET A 1 22.34 -95.94 -3.22
C MET A 1 22.22 -94.63 -2.47
N LYS A 2 22.15 -94.68 -1.12
CA LYS A 2 22.26 -93.64 -0.04
C LYS A 2 22.43 -92.17 -0.48
N SER A 3 21.82 -91.13 0.09
CA SER A 3 21.68 -90.79 1.52
C SER A 3 20.80 -89.54 1.81
N TYR A 4 20.35 -89.48 3.06
CA TYR A 4 19.77 -88.45 3.95
C TYR A 4 20.12 -86.92 3.80
N THR A 5 19.19 -86.11 4.34
CA THR A 5 18.95 -84.65 4.63
C THR A 5 20.09 -83.80 5.27
N PRO A 6 20.02 -82.45 5.55
CA PRO A 6 18.87 -81.54 5.83
C PRO A 6 18.94 -80.05 5.32
N GLY A 7 17.95 -79.20 5.69
CA GLY A 7 17.68 -77.85 5.15
C GLY A 7 18.29 -76.61 5.83
N HIS A 8 17.79 -75.42 5.44
CA HIS A 8 18.04 -74.07 6.00
C HIS A 8 16.72 -73.28 5.88
N GLN A 9 15.99 -72.99 6.96
CA GLN A 9 16.13 -71.87 7.91
C GLN A 9 16.02 -70.48 7.29
N SER A 10 14.92 -69.83 7.65
CA SER A 10 14.57 -68.42 7.48
C SER A 10 15.34 -67.55 8.49
N ASP A 11 16.13 -66.60 8.01
CA ASP A 11 16.67 -65.52 8.83
C ASP A 11 15.94 -64.22 8.50
N ASP A 12 14.84 -63.97 9.23
CA ASP A 12 14.23 -62.65 9.37
C ASP A 12 15.03 -61.89 10.44
N HIS A 13 16.06 -61.16 10.02
CA HIS A 13 16.79 -60.27 10.89
C HIS A 13 15.93 -59.04 11.21
N SER A 14 15.14 -59.14 12.28
CA SER A 14 14.60 -57.98 12.98
C SER A 14 15.74 -57.09 13.49
N VAL A 15 15.99 -56.00 12.77
CA VAL A 15 16.89 -54.94 13.22
C VAL A 15 16.22 -54.24 14.39
N ILE A 16 16.65 -54.51 15.62
CA ILE A 16 16.20 -53.78 16.80
C ILE A 16 16.70 -52.32 16.65
N PRO A 17 15.79 -51.33 16.57
CA PRO A 17 16.20 -49.93 16.42
C PRO A 17 17.03 -49.51 17.63
N SER A 18 18.11 -48.78 17.40
CA SER A 18 18.94 -48.27 18.49
C SER A 18 18.13 -47.26 19.32
N ARG A 19 18.49 -47.07 20.60
CA ARG A 19 17.87 -46.03 21.47
C ARG A 19 17.91 -44.63 20.82
N ARG A 20 18.91 -44.38 19.97
CA ARG A 20 19.07 -43.13 19.21
C ARG A 20 18.06 -43.04 18.06
N ASP A 21 17.77 -44.14 17.38
CA ASP A 21 16.75 -44.19 16.32
C ASP A 21 15.35 -44.08 16.90
N PHE A 22 15.10 -44.71 18.05
CA PHE A 22 13.84 -44.50 18.79
C PHE A 22 13.64 -43.04 19.21
N LEU A 23 14.68 -42.37 19.74
CA LEU A 23 14.58 -40.95 20.11
C LEU A 23 14.43 -40.02 18.88
N LYS A 24 15.05 -40.34 17.74
CA LYS A 24 14.85 -39.60 16.49
C LYS A 24 13.44 -39.75 15.92
N VAL A 25 12.89 -40.97 15.96
CA VAL A 25 11.56 -41.27 15.39
C VAL A 25 10.42 -40.87 16.33
N ALA A 26 10.55 -41.12 17.63
CA ALA A 26 9.51 -40.81 18.62
C ALA A 26 9.56 -39.35 19.11
N GLY A 27 10.76 -38.80 19.34
CA GLY A 27 10.93 -37.41 19.78
C GLY A 27 10.92 -36.39 18.63
N GLY A 28 11.41 -36.79 17.45
CA GLY A 28 11.41 -35.97 16.24
C GLY A 28 10.14 -36.10 15.39
N GLY A 29 9.40 -37.21 15.46
CA GLY A 29 8.21 -37.44 14.62
C GLY A 29 7.01 -36.57 15.01
N PHE A 30 6.66 -36.53 16.29
CA PHE A 30 5.59 -35.64 16.78
C PHE A 30 6.02 -34.17 16.80
N GLY A 31 7.28 -33.89 17.15
CA GLY A 31 7.83 -32.54 17.10
C GLY A 31 7.93 -32.00 15.67
N ALA A 32 8.32 -32.82 14.70
CA ALA A 32 8.34 -32.45 13.29
C ALA A 32 6.94 -32.39 12.67
N LEU A 33 5.97 -33.18 13.14
CA LEU A 33 4.56 -33.03 12.74
C LEU A 33 3.95 -31.76 13.32
N ALA A 34 4.23 -31.43 14.59
CA ALA A 34 3.81 -30.17 15.19
C ALA A 34 4.52 -28.98 14.52
N PHE A 35 5.82 -29.07 14.27
CA PHE A 35 6.59 -28.05 13.53
C PHE A 35 6.11 -27.94 12.09
N SER A 36 5.86 -29.04 11.39
CA SER A 36 5.33 -29.04 10.03
C SER A 36 3.86 -28.59 9.99
N ALA A 37 3.07 -28.78 11.05
CA ALA A 37 1.71 -28.25 11.15
C ALA A 37 1.70 -26.75 11.49
N MET A 38 2.65 -26.28 12.31
CA MET A 38 2.89 -24.85 12.54
C MET A 38 3.39 -24.17 11.26
N VAL A 39 4.33 -24.79 10.55
CA VAL A 39 4.87 -24.30 9.27
C VAL A 39 3.85 -24.44 8.12
N ALA A 40 2.98 -25.46 8.13
CA ALA A 40 1.91 -25.60 7.13
C ALA A 40 0.71 -24.67 7.39
N GLY A 41 0.52 -24.23 8.64
CA GLY A 41 -0.41 -23.16 9.01
C GLY A 41 0.14 -21.76 8.72
N GLU A 42 1.45 -21.63 8.51
CA GLU A 42 2.16 -20.44 8.09
C GLU A 42 2.68 -20.63 6.65
N SER A 43 1.81 -20.56 5.66
CA SER A 43 2.25 -20.32 4.28
C SER A 43 2.76 -18.88 4.15
N SER A 44 3.82 -18.52 4.89
CA SER A 44 4.65 -17.38 4.53
C SER A 44 5.39 -17.78 3.26
N ALA A 45 5.19 -17.04 2.17
CA ALA A 45 6.09 -17.14 1.05
C ALA A 45 7.49 -16.82 1.60
N ALA A 46 8.38 -17.81 1.59
CA ALA A 46 9.75 -17.61 2.00
C ALA A 46 10.33 -16.43 1.23
N ILE A 47 11.00 -15.51 1.94
CA ILE A 47 11.79 -14.47 1.31
C ILE A 47 12.72 -15.12 0.28
N HIS A 48 12.66 -14.64 -0.95
CA HIS A 48 13.38 -15.21 -2.09
C HIS A 48 14.81 -14.67 -2.18
N HIS A 49 15.03 -13.51 -1.56
CA HIS A 49 16.30 -12.80 -1.47
C HIS A 49 16.30 -11.89 -0.24
N PRO A 50 17.46 -11.37 0.20
CA PRO A 50 17.53 -10.48 1.36
C PRO A 50 16.64 -9.25 1.19
N ALA A 51 15.70 -9.07 2.11
CA ALA A 51 14.83 -7.90 2.12
C ALA A 51 15.61 -6.63 2.54
N ARG A 52 15.33 -5.52 1.85
CA ARG A 52 15.83 -4.17 2.18
C ARG A 52 14.80 -3.36 2.95
N ALA A 53 13.51 -3.67 2.78
CA ALA A 53 12.40 -3.11 3.53
C ALA A 53 11.70 -4.22 4.32
N LYS A 54 11.17 -3.88 5.49
CA LYS A 54 10.32 -4.77 6.31
C LYS A 54 8.84 -4.44 6.19
N ARG A 55 8.53 -3.22 5.74
CA ARG A 55 7.20 -2.63 5.79
C ARG A 55 7.06 -1.53 4.75
N VAL A 56 5.81 -1.25 4.37
CA VAL A 56 5.45 -0.28 3.34
C VAL A 56 4.45 0.73 3.88
N ILE A 57 4.70 2.01 3.60
CA ILE A 57 3.68 3.06 3.70
C ILE A 57 3.38 3.54 2.28
N GLN A 58 2.15 3.35 1.82
CA GLN A 58 1.69 3.87 0.53
C GLN A 58 0.80 5.09 0.74
N ILE A 59 1.26 6.27 0.33
CA ILE A 59 0.46 7.48 0.19
C ILE A 59 -0.17 7.47 -1.20
N PHE A 60 -1.49 7.50 -1.25
CA PHE A 60 -2.26 7.52 -2.48
C PHE A 60 -2.99 8.87 -2.61
N CYS A 61 -2.71 9.57 -3.70
CA CYS A 61 -3.29 10.87 -4.06
C CYS A 61 -4.32 10.66 -5.17
N PRO A 62 -5.58 10.28 -4.86
CA PRO A 62 -6.60 10.06 -5.88
C PRO A 62 -6.91 11.38 -6.58
N GLY A 63 -7.38 11.31 -7.82
CA GLY A 63 -7.73 12.47 -8.60
C GLY A 63 -6.64 12.90 -9.57
N GLY A 64 -5.60 12.11 -9.84
CA GLY A 64 -4.60 12.47 -10.85
C GLY A 64 -3.78 13.71 -10.50
N MET A 65 -2.78 13.56 -9.64
CA MET A 65 -1.83 14.62 -9.31
C MET A 65 -1.07 15.09 -10.57
N SER A 66 -1.00 16.40 -10.80
CA SER A 66 -0.44 16.95 -12.04
C SER A 66 1.08 16.90 -12.01
N GLN A 67 1.67 16.04 -12.84
CA GLN A 67 3.12 15.86 -12.97
C GLN A 67 3.83 17.16 -13.37
N VAL A 68 3.26 17.91 -14.31
CA VAL A 68 3.83 19.17 -14.81
C VAL A 68 3.69 20.34 -13.84
N ASP A 69 2.88 20.19 -12.79
CA ASP A 69 2.76 21.18 -11.71
C ASP A 69 3.56 20.81 -10.46
N THR A 70 4.17 19.62 -10.41
CA THR A 70 4.76 19.05 -9.19
C THR A 70 6.23 18.69 -9.33
N PHE A 71 6.57 17.78 -10.25
CA PHE A 71 7.89 17.15 -10.32
C PHE A 71 8.52 17.19 -11.72
N ASP A 72 7.70 17.25 -12.76
CA ASP A 72 8.13 17.12 -14.15
C ASP A 72 8.31 18.50 -14.80
N TYR A 73 9.53 19.05 -14.70
CA TYR A 73 9.84 20.39 -15.23
C TYR A 73 9.82 20.41 -16.77
N LYS A 74 8.95 21.25 -17.35
CA LYS A 74 8.74 21.36 -18.80
C LYS A 74 8.97 22.78 -19.33
N PRO A 75 10.23 23.18 -19.61
CA PRO A 75 10.52 24.49 -20.16
C PRO A 75 9.92 24.71 -21.57
N GLU A 76 9.69 23.66 -22.34
CA GLU A 76 9.03 23.79 -23.64
C GLU A 76 7.53 24.11 -23.49
N LEU A 77 6.87 23.58 -22.46
CA LEU A 77 5.49 23.93 -22.12
C LEU A 77 5.36 25.42 -21.74
N GLU A 78 6.36 25.98 -21.05
CA GLU A 78 6.44 27.42 -20.75
C GLU A 78 6.55 28.27 -22.02
N LYS A 79 7.41 27.88 -22.98
CA LYS A 79 7.57 28.62 -24.24
C LYS A 79 6.30 28.61 -25.09
N ARG A 80 5.52 27.54 -25.01
CA ARG A 80 4.26 27.37 -25.76
C ARG A 80 3.04 27.89 -25.01
N ALA A 81 3.21 28.55 -23.87
CA ALA A 81 2.11 29.06 -23.06
C ALA A 81 1.09 29.85 -23.93
N GLY A 82 -0.19 29.48 -23.81
CA GLY A 82 -1.28 30.10 -24.56
C GLY A 82 -1.41 29.66 -26.03
N GLN A 83 -0.52 28.83 -26.55
CA GLN A 83 -0.68 28.22 -27.88
C GLN A 83 -1.56 26.96 -27.81
N PRO A 84 -2.29 26.57 -28.87
CA PRO A 84 -3.10 25.35 -28.86
C PRO A 84 -2.31 24.11 -28.44
N PHE A 85 -2.86 23.33 -27.49
CA PHE A 85 -2.29 22.06 -27.07
C PHE A 85 -2.86 20.92 -27.91
N ASP A 86 -2.11 20.54 -28.94
CA ASP A 86 -2.45 19.41 -29.80
C ASP A 86 -1.17 18.70 -30.26
N PRO A 87 -0.51 17.94 -29.35
CA PRO A 87 0.78 17.30 -29.65
C PRO A 87 0.70 16.34 -30.85
N ASP A 88 -0.46 15.71 -31.08
CA ASP A 88 -0.65 14.66 -32.07
C ASP A 88 -1.64 15.02 -33.20
N GLY A 89 -2.18 16.24 -33.24
CA GLY A 89 -3.14 16.68 -34.27
C GLY A 89 -4.54 16.06 -34.16
N LYS A 90 -4.81 15.27 -33.12
CA LYS A 90 -5.95 14.36 -32.98
C LYS A 90 -6.45 14.24 -31.54
N LEU A 91 -5.93 15.07 -30.63
CA LEU A 91 -6.13 14.84 -29.21
C LEU A 91 -7.59 15.08 -28.82
N GLN A 92 -8.17 14.13 -28.10
CA GLN A 92 -9.46 14.29 -27.44
C GLN A 92 -9.25 14.19 -25.94
N PHE A 93 -9.67 15.24 -25.25
CA PHE A 93 -9.68 15.30 -23.80
C PHE A 93 -10.85 14.47 -23.26
N PHE A 94 -10.71 13.95 -22.04
CA PHE A 94 -11.68 13.02 -21.48
C PHE A 94 -13.03 13.71 -21.19
N ALA A 95 -12.99 14.86 -20.51
CA ALA A 95 -14.17 15.63 -20.12
C ALA A 95 -14.47 16.81 -21.06
N SER A 96 -13.53 17.23 -21.90
CA SER A 96 -13.69 18.41 -22.77
C SER A 96 -12.95 18.30 -24.12
N LYS A 97 -12.82 19.43 -24.83
CA LYS A 97 -11.89 19.60 -25.96
C LYS A 97 -10.53 20.11 -25.44
N PRO A 98 -9.41 19.80 -26.11
CA PRO A 98 -8.12 20.39 -25.77
C PRO A 98 -8.18 21.93 -25.83
N GLY A 99 -7.57 22.55 -24.82
CA GLY A 99 -7.34 23.99 -24.77
C GLY A 99 -5.94 24.37 -25.22
N ASN A 100 -5.42 25.44 -24.62
CA ASN A 100 -4.06 25.90 -24.86
C ASN A 100 -3.06 25.26 -23.90
N CYS A 101 -1.79 25.19 -24.29
CA CYS A 101 -0.66 24.80 -23.44
C CYS A 101 -0.66 25.67 -22.19
N GLN A 102 -0.70 25.01 -21.03
CA GLN A 102 -0.80 25.65 -19.73
C GLN A 102 0.43 25.25 -18.90
N PRO A 103 1.45 26.12 -18.79
CA PRO A 103 2.63 25.82 -17.99
C PRO A 103 2.29 25.69 -16.51
N SER A 104 3.28 25.28 -15.72
CA SER A 104 3.10 25.20 -14.28
C SER A 104 2.71 26.56 -13.68
N HIS A 105 1.78 26.54 -12.74
CA HIS A 105 1.45 27.73 -11.93
C HIS A 105 2.47 27.99 -10.82
N TRP A 106 3.35 27.03 -10.54
CA TRP A 106 4.38 27.09 -9.52
C TRP A 106 5.76 27.10 -10.17
N LYS A 107 6.67 27.95 -9.68
CA LYS A 107 8.03 27.97 -10.22
C LYS A 107 8.75 26.69 -9.86
N PHE A 108 9.47 26.12 -10.81
CA PHE A 108 10.37 25.00 -10.59
C PHE A 108 11.74 25.46 -10.15
N ARG A 109 12.35 24.74 -9.22
CA ARG A 109 13.72 24.94 -8.76
C ARG A 109 14.40 23.60 -8.56
N GLN A 110 15.73 23.62 -8.64
CA GLN A 110 16.55 22.47 -8.29
C GLN A 110 16.79 22.48 -6.79
N HIS A 111 16.66 21.31 -6.16
CA HIS A 111 16.77 21.13 -4.71
C HIS A 111 17.75 20.02 -4.36
N GLY A 112 18.24 20.04 -3.12
CA GLY A 112 19.16 19.05 -2.60
C GLY A 112 20.54 19.06 -3.25
N GLU A 113 21.36 18.09 -2.89
CA GLU A 113 22.64 17.81 -3.55
C GLU A 113 22.44 17.17 -4.93
N SER A 114 21.33 16.45 -5.11
CA SER A 114 20.94 15.83 -6.38
C SER A 114 20.57 16.83 -7.48
N GLY A 115 20.18 18.05 -7.11
CA GLY A 115 19.74 19.06 -8.07
C GLY A 115 18.45 18.68 -8.81
N LEU A 116 17.63 17.81 -8.22
CA LEU A 116 16.35 17.41 -8.81
C LEU A 116 15.37 18.58 -8.84
N TRP A 117 14.58 18.63 -9.92
CA TRP A 117 13.55 19.64 -10.10
C TRP A 117 12.32 19.32 -9.24
N MET A 118 11.82 20.33 -8.53
CA MET A 118 10.53 20.29 -7.85
C MET A 118 9.89 21.67 -7.89
N SER A 119 8.57 21.73 -7.97
CA SER A 119 7.85 23.01 -7.99
C SER A 119 7.66 23.58 -6.59
N ASP A 120 7.46 24.90 -6.52
CA ASP A 120 7.10 25.63 -5.31
C ASP A 120 5.77 25.21 -4.67
N LEU A 121 5.05 24.26 -5.27
CA LEU A 121 3.93 23.59 -4.64
C LEU A 121 4.37 22.77 -3.42
N PHE A 122 5.61 22.27 -3.42
CA PHE A 122 6.14 21.31 -2.46
C PHE A 122 7.41 21.80 -1.72
N PRO A 123 7.36 22.96 -1.04
CA PRO A 123 8.54 23.54 -0.42
C PRO A 123 9.12 22.69 0.73
N LYS A 124 8.29 21.92 1.47
CA LYS A 124 8.78 21.06 2.56
C LYS A 124 9.30 19.72 2.04
N LEU A 125 8.62 19.09 1.09
CA LEU A 125 9.09 17.86 0.43
C LEU A 125 10.39 18.08 -0.33
N ALA A 126 10.59 19.26 -0.90
CA ALA A 126 11.86 19.64 -1.54
C ALA A 126 13.07 19.53 -0.58
N THR A 127 12.88 19.62 0.74
CA THR A 127 13.94 19.41 1.74
C THR A 127 14.29 17.94 1.98
N CYS A 128 13.51 17.01 1.42
CA CYS A 128 13.70 15.57 1.49
C CYS A 128 14.09 14.95 0.14
N VAL A 129 14.33 15.77 -0.90
CA VAL A 129 14.48 15.30 -2.29
C VAL A 129 15.63 14.31 -2.49
N ASP A 130 16.70 14.44 -1.71
CA ASP A 130 17.86 13.53 -1.76
C ASP A 130 17.56 12.14 -1.15
N ASP A 131 16.46 12.00 -0.42
CA ASP A 131 15.96 10.72 0.09
C ASP A 131 14.95 10.05 -0.87
N MET A 132 14.61 10.71 -1.98
CA MET A 132 13.54 10.32 -2.90
C MET A 132 14.06 9.88 -4.27
N ALA A 133 13.52 8.79 -4.79
CA ALA A 133 13.59 8.44 -6.21
C ALA A 133 12.30 8.88 -6.90
N ILE A 134 12.40 9.77 -7.89
CA ILE A 134 11.26 10.31 -8.63
C ILE A 134 11.10 9.54 -9.95
N ILE A 135 9.97 8.88 -10.17
CA ILE A 135 9.66 8.20 -11.44
C ILE A 135 8.73 9.10 -12.25
N ASN A 136 9.27 9.76 -13.29
CA ASN A 136 8.51 10.68 -14.14
C ASN A 136 7.85 9.99 -15.34
N SER A 137 8.13 8.71 -15.59
CA SER A 137 7.66 7.97 -16.76
C SER A 137 6.49 7.04 -16.48
N MET A 138 5.73 7.27 -15.39
CA MET A 138 4.58 6.42 -15.10
C MET A 138 3.44 6.65 -16.10
N HIS A 139 2.70 5.60 -16.45
CA HIS A 139 1.47 5.72 -17.24
C HIS A 139 0.41 4.68 -16.86
N SER A 140 -0.83 4.91 -17.27
CA SER A 140 -2.00 4.11 -16.92
C SER A 140 -2.73 3.62 -18.16
N LYS A 141 -3.45 2.50 -18.03
CA LYS A 141 -4.28 1.95 -19.13
C LYS A 141 -5.60 2.72 -19.30
N THR A 142 -5.97 3.55 -18.32
CA THR A 142 -7.25 4.24 -18.29
C THR A 142 -7.12 5.61 -17.63
N ALA A 143 -7.91 6.55 -18.11
CA ALA A 143 -8.05 7.90 -17.58
C ALA A 143 -9.36 8.03 -16.76
N LEU A 144 -9.89 6.93 -16.22
CA LEU A 144 -11.08 6.91 -15.39
C LEU A 144 -10.70 6.62 -13.95
N HIS A 145 -11.10 7.49 -13.00
CA HIS A 145 -10.67 7.41 -11.61
C HIS A 145 -10.83 6.03 -10.98
N GLY A 146 -12.05 5.49 -10.88
CA GLY A 146 -12.28 4.18 -10.25
C GLY A 146 -11.42 3.06 -10.85
N PRO A 147 -11.53 2.79 -12.17
CA PRO A 147 -10.69 1.80 -12.85
C PRO A 147 -9.18 2.03 -12.70
N ALA A 148 -8.71 3.29 -12.74
CA ALA A 148 -7.29 3.61 -12.60
C ALA A 148 -6.81 3.44 -11.14
N CYS A 149 -7.66 3.75 -10.15
CA CYS A 149 -7.39 3.48 -8.74
C CYS A 149 -7.28 1.97 -8.50
N PHE A 150 -8.19 1.15 -9.06
CA PHE A 150 -8.07 -0.31 -9.01
C PHE A 150 -6.77 -0.77 -9.65
N MET A 151 -6.40 -0.19 -10.79
CA MET A 151 -5.17 -0.57 -11.48
C MET A 151 -3.93 -0.27 -10.63
N MET A 152 -3.83 0.90 -10.02
CA MET A 152 -2.68 1.21 -9.17
C MET A 152 -2.63 0.37 -7.89
N ASN A 153 -3.78 -0.07 -7.36
CA ASN A 153 -3.81 -0.86 -6.12
C ASN A 153 -3.71 -2.37 -6.36
N THR A 154 -4.18 -2.88 -7.50
CA THR A 154 -4.34 -4.32 -7.78
C THR A 154 -3.68 -4.78 -9.08
N GLY A 155 -3.23 -3.87 -9.94
CA GLY A 155 -2.77 -4.18 -11.30
C GLY A 155 -3.88 -4.32 -12.33
N PHE A 156 -5.16 -4.30 -11.94
CA PHE A 156 -6.30 -4.50 -12.85
C PHE A 156 -7.25 -3.31 -12.84
N THR A 157 -7.79 -2.97 -14.02
CA THR A 157 -8.81 -1.90 -14.14
C THR A 157 -10.20 -2.34 -13.69
N LEU A 158 -10.38 -3.63 -13.43
CA LEU A 158 -11.62 -4.23 -12.95
C LEU A 158 -11.50 -4.55 -11.45
N PRO A 159 -12.60 -4.47 -10.69
CA PRO A 159 -12.61 -4.87 -9.29
C PRO A 159 -12.49 -6.40 -9.12
N GLY A 160 -12.23 -6.84 -7.89
CA GLY A 160 -12.23 -8.26 -7.52
C GLY A 160 -10.83 -8.91 -7.44
N PHE A 161 -9.77 -8.14 -7.64
CA PHE A 161 -8.39 -8.58 -7.50
C PHE A 161 -7.80 -8.15 -6.16
N PRO A 162 -6.92 -8.97 -5.55
CA PRO A 162 -6.23 -8.59 -4.33
C PRO A 162 -5.38 -7.34 -4.53
N SER A 163 -5.32 -6.46 -3.52
CA SER A 163 -4.45 -5.29 -3.55
C SER A 163 -3.01 -5.60 -3.11
N MET A 164 -2.08 -4.66 -3.36
CA MET A 164 -0.68 -4.80 -2.96
C MET A 164 -0.51 -5.07 -1.45
N GLY A 165 -1.29 -4.43 -0.59
CA GLY A 165 -1.26 -4.73 0.85
C GLY A 165 -1.68 -6.16 1.18
N SER A 166 -2.67 -6.70 0.47
CA SER A 166 -3.06 -8.11 0.58
C SER A 166 -1.98 -9.05 0.05
N TRP A 167 -1.25 -8.68 -1.01
CA TRP A 167 -0.11 -9.47 -1.51
C TRP A 167 1.03 -9.53 -0.49
N VAL A 168 1.35 -8.39 0.13
CA VAL A 168 2.42 -8.30 1.13
C VAL A 168 2.09 -9.13 2.36
N THR A 169 0.85 -9.05 2.85
CA THR A 169 0.44 -9.84 4.02
C THR A 169 0.26 -11.33 3.71
N TYR A 170 -0.13 -11.69 2.48
CA TYR A 170 -0.10 -13.07 2.01
C TYR A 170 1.32 -13.62 1.91
N GLY A 171 2.24 -12.83 1.35
CA GLY A 171 3.63 -13.24 1.18
C GLY A 171 4.38 -13.34 2.51
N LEU A 172 4.21 -12.38 3.43
CA LEU A 172 5.07 -12.23 4.62
C LEU A 172 4.36 -12.49 5.95
N GLY A 173 3.04 -12.64 5.95
CA GLY A 173 2.25 -12.72 7.19
C GLY A 173 2.22 -11.39 7.97
N SER A 174 1.95 -11.50 9.27
CA SER A 174 1.99 -10.38 10.23
C SER A 174 3.26 -10.44 11.07
N GLU A 175 3.85 -9.28 11.36
CA GLU A 175 4.86 -9.13 12.42
C GLU A 175 4.25 -8.60 13.72
N ALA A 176 3.03 -8.07 13.67
CA ALA A 176 2.31 -7.56 14.81
C ALA A 176 1.48 -8.66 15.48
N GLU A 177 1.55 -8.75 16.81
CA GLU A 177 0.77 -9.71 17.62
C GLU A 177 -0.67 -9.24 17.84
N ASP A 178 -0.86 -7.93 17.97
CA ASP A 178 -2.07 -7.28 18.45
C ASP A 178 -2.64 -6.23 17.47
N LEU A 179 -2.05 -6.10 16.28
CA LEU A 179 -2.51 -5.19 15.22
C LEU A 179 -2.68 -5.94 13.89
N PRO A 180 -3.58 -5.46 13.00
CA PRO A 180 -3.71 -5.95 11.64
C PRO A 180 -2.41 -5.77 10.85
N ALA A 181 -2.08 -6.75 10.01
CA ALA A 181 -0.89 -6.65 9.15
C ALA A 181 -1.06 -5.64 7.99
N PHE A 182 -2.30 -5.38 7.57
CA PHE A 182 -2.64 -4.40 6.53
C PHE A 182 -3.71 -3.42 7.05
N VAL A 183 -3.33 -2.15 7.13
CA VAL A 183 -4.19 -1.06 7.59
C VAL A 183 -4.40 -0.03 6.48
N VAL A 184 -5.62 0.48 6.36
CA VAL A 184 -5.98 1.58 5.45
C VAL A 184 -6.49 2.76 6.28
N LEU A 185 -5.97 3.94 5.96
CA LEU A 185 -6.34 5.23 6.54
C LEU A 185 -7.02 6.08 5.44
N PRO A 186 -8.35 6.06 5.31
CA PRO A 186 -9.07 6.89 4.36
C PRO A 186 -8.95 8.38 4.70
N ASP A 187 -9.12 9.25 3.70
CA ASP A 187 -9.24 10.69 3.96
C ASP A 187 -10.53 10.95 4.76
N PRO A 188 -10.49 11.81 5.80
CA PRO A 188 -11.68 12.11 6.61
C PRO A 188 -12.84 12.73 5.81
N ARG A 189 -12.57 13.22 4.59
CA ARG A 189 -13.59 13.77 3.69
C ARG A 189 -14.37 12.68 2.94
N GLY A 190 -13.92 11.42 2.96
CA GLY A 190 -14.61 10.27 2.39
C GLY A 190 -13.70 9.18 1.83
N LEU A 191 -14.32 8.15 1.26
CA LEU A 191 -13.61 7.06 0.57
C LEU A 191 -13.08 7.52 -0.80
N PRO A 192 -12.00 6.94 -1.33
CA PRO A 192 -11.50 7.26 -2.67
C PRO A 192 -12.45 6.79 -3.78
N PRO A 193 -12.25 7.23 -5.04
CA PRO A 193 -12.98 6.71 -6.18
C PRO A 193 -12.97 5.18 -6.23
N GLY A 194 -14.15 4.56 -6.37
CA GLY A 194 -14.33 3.11 -6.31
C GLY A 194 -14.46 2.53 -4.89
N GLY A 195 -14.38 3.36 -3.85
CA GLY A 195 -14.67 3.00 -2.46
C GLY A 195 -13.73 1.94 -1.89
N ILE A 196 -14.27 1.12 -0.98
CA ILE A 196 -13.53 0.09 -0.23
C ILE A 196 -12.92 -1.01 -1.10
N ILE A 197 -13.33 -1.12 -2.36
CA ILE A 197 -12.90 -2.17 -3.29
C ILE A 197 -11.40 -2.02 -3.63
N ASN A 198 -10.83 -0.83 -3.44
CA ASN A 198 -9.41 -0.53 -3.71
C ASN A 198 -8.42 -1.36 -2.88
N TRP A 199 -8.83 -1.85 -1.69
CA TRP A 199 -7.96 -2.58 -0.76
C TRP A 199 -8.54 -3.94 -0.38
N GLY A 200 -9.28 -4.56 -1.30
CA GLY A 200 -9.86 -5.89 -1.10
C GLY A 200 -8.80 -7.00 -1.11
N ALA A 201 -9.07 -8.08 -0.37
CA ALA A 201 -8.34 -9.35 -0.50
C ALA A 201 -8.66 -10.08 -1.83
N GLY A 202 -9.67 -9.64 -2.58
CA GLY A 202 -10.08 -10.28 -3.83
C GLY A 202 -10.39 -11.76 -3.62
N PHE A 203 -9.63 -12.62 -4.29
CA PHE A 203 -9.74 -14.08 -4.16
C PHE A 203 -8.77 -14.70 -3.15
N LEU A 204 -7.91 -13.90 -2.50
CA LEU A 204 -7.09 -14.38 -1.40
C LEU A 204 -7.95 -14.64 -0.15
N PRO A 205 -7.47 -15.44 0.81
CA PRO A 205 -8.11 -15.59 2.10
C PRO A 205 -8.43 -14.23 2.75
N ALA A 206 -9.61 -14.12 3.35
CA ALA A 206 -10.11 -12.86 3.89
C ALA A 206 -9.30 -12.33 5.10
N GLU A 207 -8.38 -13.11 5.65
CA GLU A 207 -7.40 -12.62 6.64
C GLU A 207 -6.41 -11.59 6.08
N HIS A 208 -6.24 -11.53 4.75
CA HIS A 208 -5.42 -10.53 4.06
C HIS A 208 -6.22 -9.27 3.68
N GLN A 209 -7.48 -9.17 4.11
CA GLN A 209 -8.31 -7.99 3.92
C GLN A 209 -7.78 -6.85 4.78
N ALA A 210 -7.69 -5.65 4.20
CA ALA A 210 -7.27 -4.48 4.97
C ALA A 210 -8.28 -4.14 6.07
N THR A 211 -7.77 -3.74 7.23
CA THR A 211 -8.57 -3.13 8.30
C THR A 211 -8.55 -1.61 8.12
N MET A 212 -9.73 -1.01 8.00
CA MET A 212 -9.88 0.44 7.90
C MET A 212 -9.83 1.06 9.29
N LEU A 213 -9.00 2.08 9.49
CA LEU A 213 -8.99 2.90 10.72
C LEU A 213 -9.44 4.33 10.40
N GLU A 214 -10.43 4.79 11.15
CA GLU A 214 -10.94 6.16 11.12
C GLU A 214 -10.07 7.08 11.97
N THR A 215 -9.39 8.03 11.32
CA THR A 215 -8.52 8.99 12.01
C THR A 215 -9.27 10.19 12.59
N ALA A 216 -10.52 10.43 12.14
CA ALA A 216 -11.33 11.56 12.58
C ALA A 216 -11.94 11.35 13.97
N ASN A 217 -12.18 10.10 14.37
CA ASN A 217 -12.75 9.76 15.68
C ASN A 217 -11.82 8.81 16.44
N PRO A 218 -10.81 9.34 17.17
CA PRO A 218 -9.87 8.49 17.92
C PRO A 218 -10.53 7.69 19.05
N LYS A 219 -11.76 8.05 19.46
CA LYS A 219 -12.54 7.29 20.46
C LYS A 219 -13.22 6.05 19.87
N GLN A 220 -13.41 6.01 18.56
CA GLN A 220 -13.99 4.87 17.85
C GLN A 220 -13.27 4.74 16.49
N PRO A 221 -11.98 4.35 16.51
CA PRO A 221 -11.17 4.31 15.31
C PRO A 221 -11.57 3.16 14.37
N ILE A 222 -12.34 2.19 14.87
CA ILE A 222 -12.93 1.12 14.09
C ILE A 222 -14.42 1.10 14.41
N ALA A 223 -15.26 0.96 13.38
CA ALA A 223 -16.70 0.85 13.54
C ALA A 223 -17.04 -0.32 14.48
N ASP A 224 -17.98 -0.09 15.40
CA ASP A 224 -18.45 -1.10 16.36
C ASP A 224 -17.36 -1.78 17.21
N LEU A 225 -16.19 -1.13 17.37
CA LEU A 225 -15.08 -1.69 18.14
C LEU A 225 -15.40 -1.77 19.63
N PHE A 226 -16.04 -0.76 20.20
CA PHE A 226 -16.38 -0.73 21.63
C PHE A 226 -17.84 -1.11 21.84
N PRO A 227 -18.16 -1.84 22.93
CA PRO A 227 -19.54 -2.10 23.26
C PRO A 227 -20.29 -0.79 23.56
N PRO A 228 -21.62 -0.75 23.39
CA PRO A 228 -22.44 0.41 23.76
C PRO A 228 -22.20 0.82 25.22
N GLU A 229 -22.30 2.13 25.52
CA GLU A 229 -21.99 2.67 26.87
C GLU A 229 -22.76 1.96 28.00
N GLU A 230 -23.98 1.54 27.73
CA GLU A 230 -24.84 0.76 28.64
C GLU A 230 -24.20 -0.56 29.11
N PHE A 231 -23.28 -1.11 28.32
CA PHE A 231 -22.54 -2.34 28.59
C PHE A 231 -21.05 -2.10 28.89
N ALA A 232 -20.58 -0.85 28.95
CA ALA A 232 -19.17 -0.52 29.15
C ALA A 232 -18.61 -1.11 30.46
N GLY A 233 -19.43 -1.21 31.52
CA GLY A 233 -19.09 -1.81 32.81
C GLY A 233 -18.86 -3.33 32.77
N ASN A 234 -19.41 -4.03 31.77
CA ASN A 234 -19.22 -5.47 31.57
C ASN A 234 -18.02 -5.79 30.66
N SER A 235 -17.52 -4.82 29.90
CA SER A 235 -16.49 -5.04 28.86
C SER A 235 -15.10 -5.38 29.42
N ARG A 236 -14.77 -4.93 30.64
CA ARG A 236 -13.48 -5.22 31.29
C ARG A 236 -13.38 -6.62 31.91
N GLN A 237 -14.45 -7.42 31.84
CA GLN A 237 -14.54 -8.75 32.45
C GLN A 237 -15.03 -9.77 31.43
N VAL A 238 -14.45 -9.80 30.23
CA VAL A 238 -14.60 -11.01 29.41
C VAL A 238 -13.82 -12.10 30.11
N ASP A 239 -14.54 -13.00 30.77
CA ASP A 239 -13.98 -14.15 31.48
C ASP A 239 -13.18 -15.02 30.48
N PRO A 240 -11.88 -15.26 30.71
CA PRO A 240 -11.08 -16.15 29.87
C PRO A 240 -11.73 -17.53 29.66
N GLU A 241 -12.50 -18.03 30.63
CA GLU A 241 -13.23 -19.29 30.52
C GLU A 241 -14.37 -19.21 29.49
N GLN A 242 -15.07 -18.07 29.42
CA GLN A 242 -16.12 -17.84 28.41
C GLN A 242 -15.54 -17.73 27.00
N LEU A 243 -14.40 -17.06 26.83
CA LEU A 243 -13.69 -17.00 25.55
C LEU A 243 -13.21 -18.39 25.13
N GLN A 244 -12.63 -19.16 26.04
CA GLN A 244 -12.20 -20.52 25.75
C GLN A 244 -13.37 -21.43 25.36
N PHE A 245 -14.52 -21.29 26.01
CA PHE A 245 -15.73 -22.02 25.65
C PHE A 245 -16.25 -21.61 24.27
N LEU A 246 -16.32 -20.31 23.96
CA LEU A 246 -16.67 -19.82 22.63
C LEU A 246 -15.71 -20.35 21.55
N GLN A 247 -14.40 -20.34 21.82
CA GLN A 247 -13.41 -20.92 20.92
C GLN A 247 -13.62 -22.43 20.74
N GLN A 248 -14.01 -23.17 21.78
CA GLN A 248 -14.34 -24.58 21.67
C GLN A 248 -15.58 -24.80 20.78
N LEU A 249 -16.63 -23.99 20.94
CA LEU A 249 -17.80 -24.03 20.07
C LEU A 249 -17.46 -23.70 18.61
N ASN A 250 -16.61 -22.69 18.40
CA ASN A 250 -16.13 -22.31 17.06
C ASN A 250 -15.35 -23.47 16.41
N ARG A 251 -14.46 -24.14 17.15
CA ARG A 251 -13.72 -25.32 16.66
C ARG A 251 -14.67 -26.46 16.27
N LEU A 252 -15.62 -26.81 17.12
CA LEU A 252 -16.64 -27.83 16.82
C LEU A 252 -17.48 -27.44 15.58
N HIS A 253 -17.80 -26.15 15.43
CA HIS A 253 -18.54 -25.67 14.26
C HIS A 253 -17.70 -25.74 12.97
N GLN A 254 -16.40 -25.47 13.07
CA GLN A 254 -15.43 -25.52 11.97
C GLN A 254 -15.14 -26.96 11.50
N GLU A 255 -15.08 -27.94 12.42
CA GLU A 255 -14.79 -29.34 12.10
C GLU A 255 -15.71 -29.93 11.01
N SER A 256 -16.98 -29.51 10.98
CA SER A 256 -17.97 -29.95 9.99
C SER A 256 -17.97 -29.13 8.68
N ARG A 257 -17.11 -28.11 8.55
CA ARG A 257 -17.11 -27.13 7.45
C ARG A 257 -15.69 -26.72 7.02
N GLN A 258 -14.76 -27.67 6.95
CA GLN A 258 -13.34 -27.42 6.68
C GLN A 258 -13.06 -26.67 5.36
N THR A 259 -14.00 -26.66 4.41
CA THR A 259 -13.86 -25.95 3.13
C THR A 259 -14.45 -24.53 3.14
N ASN A 260 -15.00 -24.05 4.27
CA ASN A 260 -15.62 -22.73 4.36
C ASN A 260 -14.66 -21.69 4.95
N SER A 261 -13.87 -21.07 4.07
CA SER A 261 -12.92 -20.01 4.43
C SER A 261 -13.59 -18.75 5.00
N GLU A 262 -14.87 -18.51 4.69
CA GLU A 262 -15.61 -17.35 5.22
C GLU A 262 -15.86 -17.49 6.73
N LEU A 263 -16.17 -18.70 7.21
CA LEU A 263 -16.34 -18.97 8.63
C LEU A 263 -15.02 -18.76 9.40
N GLU A 264 -13.92 -19.29 8.88
CA GLU A 264 -12.60 -19.12 9.48
C GLU A 264 -12.19 -17.63 9.52
N ALA A 265 -12.42 -16.91 8.42
CA ALA A 265 -12.15 -15.48 8.35
C ALA A 265 -12.98 -14.69 9.36
N ARG A 266 -14.26 -15.03 9.55
CA ARG A 266 -15.10 -14.39 10.57
C ARG A 266 -14.57 -14.64 11.98
N ILE A 267 -14.17 -15.87 12.29
CA ILE A 267 -13.58 -16.20 13.60
C ILE A 267 -12.31 -15.38 13.83
N LYS A 268 -11.38 -15.38 12.87
CA LYS A 268 -10.13 -14.60 12.95
C LYS A 268 -10.39 -13.09 13.04
N ALA A 269 -11.38 -12.57 12.32
CA ALA A 269 -11.77 -11.17 12.38
C ALA A 269 -12.28 -10.76 13.77
N TYR A 270 -13.09 -11.60 14.42
CA TYR A 270 -13.54 -11.34 15.80
C TYR A 270 -12.40 -11.41 16.82
N GLU A 271 -11.47 -12.36 16.68
CA GLU A 271 -10.28 -12.45 17.54
C GLU A 271 -9.33 -11.26 17.33
N MET A 272 -9.19 -10.80 16.09
CA MET A 272 -8.44 -9.57 15.78
C MET A 272 -9.14 -8.34 16.37
N ALA A 273 -10.47 -8.23 16.24
CA ALA A 273 -11.24 -7.14 16.85
C ALA A 273 -11.09 -7.10 18.37
N ALA A 274 -11.08 -8.26 19.05
CA ALA A 274 -10.85 -8.35 20.49
C ALA A 274 -9.43 -7.89 20.88
N ARG A 275 -8.40 -8.27 20.10
CA ARG A 275 -7.02 -7.78 20.31
C ARG A 275 -6.92 -6.27 20.06
N LEU A 276 -7.54 -5.79 18.99
CA LEU A 276 -7.63 -4.38 18.64
C LEU A 276 -8.30 -3.55 19.74
N GLN A 277 -9.31 -4.06 20.45
CA GLN A 277 -9.91 -3.31 21.58
C GLN A 277 -8.89 -2.98 22.68
N LEU A 278 -7.88 -3.83 22.87
CA LEU A 278 -6.83 -3.64 23.87
C LEU A 278 -5.69 -2.76 23.35
N SER A 279 -5.32 -2.89 22.08
CA SER A 279 -4.14 -2.24 21.48
C SER A 279 -4.43 -0.94 20.73
N ALA A 280 -5.62 -0.78 20.14
CA ALA A 280 -5.97 0.35 19.29
C ALA A 280 -5.88 1.70 19.99
N PRO A 281 -6.34 1.89 21.25
CA PRO A 281 -6.27 3.18 21.93
C PRO A 281 -4.85 3.72 22.02
N GLU A 282 -3.87 2.85 22.26
CA GLU A 282 -2.47 3.28 22.35
C GLU A 282 -1.96 3.77 21.00
N VAL A 283 -2.36 3.15 19.89
CA VAL A 283 -1.87 3.52 18.56
C VAL A 283 -2.57 4.78 18.06
N THR A 284 -3.87 4.92 18.32
CA THR A 284 -4.70 6.02 17.81
C THR A 284 -4.69 7.28 18.69
N ASP A 285 -4.27 7.19 19.95
CA ASP A 285 -4.08 8.36 20.82
C ASP A 285 -2.78 9.11 20.49
N VAL A 286 -2.83 9.91 19.43
CA VAL A 286 -1.75 10.85 19.07
C VAL A 286 -1.64 12.04 20.02
N GLY A 287 -2.56 12.19 20.99
CA GLY A 287 -2.53 13.27 21.98
C GLY A 287 -1.33 13.20 22.91
N GLN A 288 -0.79 11.99 23.11
CA GLN A 288 0.41 11.73 23.93
C GLN A 288 1.73 12.06 23.22
N GLU A 289 1.69 12.44 21.95
CA GLU A 289 2.90 12.80 21.21
C GLU A 289 3.48 14.13 21.72
N SER A 290 4.81 14.22 21.67
CA SER A 290 5.49 15.45 22.08
C SER A 290 5.03 16.65 21.24
N GLU A 291 5.10 17.85 21.82
CA GLU A 291 4.74 19.08 21.10
C GLU A 291 5.54 19.24 19.80
N THR A 292 6.82 18.87 19.80
CA THR A 292 7.66 18.86 18.60
C THR A 292 7.09 17.99 17.48
N ILE A 293 6.64 16.78 17.78
CA ILE A 293 6.06 15.86 16.78
C ILE A 293 4.70 16.36 16.33
N ARG A 294 3.85 16.81 17.25
CA ARG A 294 2.53 17.38 16.89
C ARG A 294 2.66 18.59 15.95
N ASN A 295 3.65 19.45 16.21
CA ASN A 295 3.97 20.60 15.35
C ASN A 295 4.60 20.19 14.03
N LEU A 296 5.46 19.15 14.02
CA LEU A 296 6.08 18.63 12.79
C LEU A 296 5.02 18.17 11.79
N TYR A 297 4.00 17.44 12.26
CA TYR A 297 2.87 16.98 11.43
C TYR A 297 1.74 18.00 11.30
N ASP A 298 1.82 19.16 11.98
CA ASP A 298 0.81 20.23 11.94
C ASP A 298 -0.62 19.74 12.28
N ILE A 299 -0.74 18.82 13.25
CA ILE A 299 -1.98 18.03 13.47
C ILE A 299 -3.21 18.84 13.92
N GLU A 300 -2.99 20.08 14.33
CA GLU A 300 -4.02 21.03 14.78
C GLU A 300 -4.49 21.96 13.65
N HIS A 301 -3.80 22.01 12.52
CA HIS A 301 -4.21 22.84 11.40
C HIS A 301 -5.51 22.29 10.79
N PRO A 302 -6.52 23.13 10.51
CA PRO A 302 -7.84 22.67 10.08
C PRO A 302 -7.82 21.86 8.77
N ASP A 303 -6.95 22.25 7.83
CA ASP A 303 -6.87 21.59 6.51
C ASP A 303 -5.81 20.48 6.39
N SER A 304 -4.54 20.75 6.74
CA SER A 304 -3.42 19.82 6.67
C SER A 304 -3.36 18.84 7.85
N GLY A 305 -3.86 19.24 9.03
CA GLY A 305 -3.76 18.47 10.26
C GLY A 305 -4.39 17.07 10.22
N PRO A 306 -5.54 16.85 9.54
CA PRO A 306 -6.08 15.51 9.39
C PRO A 306 -5.16 14.57 8.61
N PHE A 307 -4.52 15.03 7.52
CA PHE A 307 -3.55 14.23 6.78
C PHE A 307 -2.23 14.05 7.56
N GLY A 308 -1.80 15.09 8.29
CA GLY A 308 -0.71 14.98 9.25
C GLY A 308 -0.94 13.89 10.29
N ARG A 309 -2.17 13.80 10.82
CA ARG A 309 -2.59 12.75 11.77
C ARG A 309 -2.58 11.36 11.14
N GLN A 310 -3.03 11.21 9.89
CA GLN A 310 -2.91 9.93 9.17
C GLN A 310 -1.44 9.51 9.00
N CYS A 311 -0.56 10.44 8.61
CA CYS A 311 0.87 10.18 8.46
C CYS A 311 1.54 9.78 9.79
N LEU A 312 1.22 10.51 10.87
CA LEU A 312 1.69 10.22 12.22
C LEU A 312 1.21 8.84 12.71
N LEU A 313 -0.06 8.51 12.46
CA LEU A 313 -0.61 7.21 12.77
C LEU A 313 0.06 6.10 11.97
N ALA A 314 0.32 6.32 10.69
CA ALA A 314 1.06 5.37 9.86
C ALA A 314 2.45 5.09 10.43
N ARG A 315 3.21 6.13 10.84
CA ARG A 315 4.50 5.96 11.52
C ARG A 315 4.37 5.10 12.78
N ARG A 316 3.36 5.33 13.61
CA ARG A 316 3.09 4.53 14.83
C ARG A 316 2.75 3.08 14.52
N LEU A 317 1.91 2.83 13.51
CA LEU A 317 1.51 1.50 13.07
C LEU A 317 2.72 0.70 12.59
N VAL A 318 3.54 1.29 11.72
CA VAL A 318 4.72 0.61 11.18
C VAL A 318 5.79 0.36 12.26
N GLN A 319 5.88 1.25 13.26
CA GLN A 319 6.73 1.05 14.44
C GLN A 319 6.32 -0.16 15.29
N ARG A 320 5.02 -0.52 15.28
CA ARG A 320 4.48 -1.69 15.98
C ARG A 320 4.34 -2.93 15.09
N GLY A 321 5.01 -2.96 13.94
CA GLY A 321 5.09 -4.16 13.10
C GLY A 321 3.95 -4.35 12.11
N VAL A 322 3.09 -3.33 11.90
CA VAL A 322 2.14 -3.35 10.77
C VAL A 322 2.94 -3.34 9.46
N ARG A 323 2.68 -4.35 8.61
CA ARG A 323 3.45 -4.59 7.39
C ARG A 323 3.13 -3.60 6.28
N PHE A 324 1.87 -3.25 6.14
CA PHE A 324 1.41 -2.37 5.07
C PHE A 324 0.43 -1.35 5.62
N VAL A 325 0.74 -0.07 5.44
CA VAL A 325 -0.18 1.03 5.76
C VAL A 325 -0.45 1.81 4.49
N GLN A 326 -1.72 1.89 4.09
CA GLN A 326 -2.15 2.71 2.97
C GLN A 326 -2.84 3.97 3.49
N ILE A 327 -2.42 5.14 3.00
CA ILE A 327 -2.96 6.45 3.37
C ILE A 327 -3.58 7.08 2.14
N TYR A 328 -4.81 7.58 2.26
CA TYR A 328 -5.44 8.36 1.20
C TYR A 328 -5.34 9.86 1.50
N CYS A 329 -4.75 10.60 0.56
CA CYS A 329 -4.69 12.06 0.53
C CYS A 329 -5.73 12.59 -0.47
N GLY A 330 -7.00 12.51 -0.10
CA GLY A 330 -8.15 12.83 -0.93
C GLY A 330 -9.20 11.72 -0.97
N ALA A 331 -10.41 12.10 -1.40
CA ALA A 331 -11.60 11.27 -1.43
C ALA A 331 -12.32 11.37 -2.80
N GLU A 332 -13.35 10.55 -3.01
CA GLU A 332 -14.19 10.60 -4.20
C GLU A 332 -14.93 11.93 -4.30
N ASN A 333 -15.06 12.44 -5.53
CA ASN A 333 -15.78 13.67 -5.77
C ASN A 333 -17.30 13.44 -5.74
N THR A 334 -17.87 13.35 -4.54
CA THR A 334 -19.30 13.05 -4.31
C THR A 334 -20.15 14.30 -4.09
N THR A 335 -19.55 15.49 -3.94
CA THR A 335 -20.26 16.74 -3.66
C THR A 335 -19.62 17.94 -4.36
N ALA A 336 -20.43 18.89 -4.83
CA ALA A 336 -19.96 20.16 -5.38
C ALA A 336 -19.45 21.07 -4.24
N LYS A 337 -18.23 20.78 -3.75
CA LYS A 337 -17.54 21.61 -2.77
C LYS A 337 -16.80 22.76 -3.46
N LYS A 338 -16.47 23.80 -2.68
CA LYS A 338 -15.68 24.95 -3.16
C LYS A 338 -14.29 24.54 -3.64
N ILE A 339 -13.70 23.51 -3.03
CA ILE A 339 -12.46 22.83 -3.41
C ILE A 339 -12.84 21.36 -3.60
N ARG A 340 -12.39 20.73 -4.69
CA ARG A 340 -12.67 19.31 -4.89
C ARG A 340 -12.04 18.48 -3.77
N PRO A 341 -12.66 17.38 -3.34
CA PRO A 341 -12.17 16.58 -2.23
C PRO A 341 -10.93 15.73 -2.59
N ASN A 342 -10.30 15.97 -3.74
CA ASN A 342 -9.10 15.28 -4.20
C ASN A 342 -8.38 16.10 -5.30
N TRP A 343 -7.40 15.47 -5.96
CA TRP A 343 -6.52 16.10 -6.96
C TRP A 343 -7.19 16.34 -8.35
N ASP A 344 -8.51 16.13 -8.46
CA ASP A 344 -9.26 16.10 -9.72
C ASP A 344 -9.57 17.47 -10.35
N SER A 345 -8.53 18.30 -10.54
CA SER A 345 -8.66 19.75 -10.77
C SER A 345 -9.09 20.13 -12.20
N HIS A 346 -10.32 19.78 -12.56
CA HIS A 346 -10.96 20.12 -13.82
C HIS A 346 -11.33 21.61 -13.94
N GLU A 347 -11.68 22.27 -12.83
CA GLU A 347 -12.14 23.67 -12.87
C GLU A 347 -11.04 24.69 -12.63
N ASP A 348 -10.15 24.46 -11.66
CA ASP A 348 -9.11 25.43 -11.27
C ASP A 348 -7.94 24.74 -10.58
N VAL A 349 -6.82 24.57 -11.31
CA VAL A 349 -5.61 23.91 -10.77
C VAL A 349 -5.02 24.69 -9.61
N VAL A 350 -4.99 26.02 -9.65
CA VAL A 350 -4.37 26.83 -8.59
C VAL A 350 -5.16 26.68 -7.29
N ARG A 351 -6.49 26.66 -7.37
CA ARG A 351 -7.36 26.44 -6.21
C ARG A 351 -7.18 25.03 -5.63
N ASP A 352 -7.32 24.02 -6.48
CA ASP A 352 -7.43 22.63 -6.05
C ASP A 352 -6.06 22.02 -5.73
N HIS A 353 -5.09 22.06 -6.66
CA HIS A 353 -3.72 21.61 -6.37
C HIS A 353 -3.04 22.50 -5.34
N GLY A 354 -3.32 23.82 -5.28
CA GLY A 354 -2.76 24.67 -4.23
C GLY A 354 -3.18 24.25 -2.82
N TYR A 355 -4.43 23.80 -2.66
CA TYR A 355 -4.92 23.23 -1.39
C TYR A 355 -4.27 21.88 -1.09
N TRP A 356 -4.38 20.93 -2.03
CA TRP A 356 -3.89 19.57 -1.83
C TRP A 356 -2.37 19.48 -1.75
N GLY A 357 -1.69 20.42 -2.41
CA GLY A 357 -0.25 20.62 -2.33
C GLY A 357 0.19 20.86 -0.90
N ALA A 358 -0.40 21.84 -0.22
CA ALA A 358 -0.08 22.14 1.18
C ALA A 358 -0.40 20.96 2.13
N VAL A 359 -1.50 20.24 1.87
CA VAL A 359 -1.89 19.05 2.64
C VAL A 359 -0.83 17.95 2.52
N LEU A 360 -0.48 17.55 1.28
CA LEU A 360 0.51 16.50 1.02
C LEU A 360 1.92 16.92 1.44
N ASP A 361 2.35 18.13 1.08
CA ASP A 361 3.67 18.68 1.41
C ASP A 361 3.94 18.61 2.90
N ASN A 362 2.94 18.98 3.72
CA ASN A 362 3.06 18.95 5.15
C ASN A 362 3.17 17.53 5.71
N GLY A 363 2.19 16.66 5.42
CA GLY A 363 2.16 15.32 6.03
C GLY A 363 3.27 14.40 5.53
N ALA A 364 3.56 14.40 4.22
CA ALA A 364 4.56 13.52 3.63
C ALA A 364 5.99 13.93 4.01
N SER A 365 6.29 15.24 4.03
CA SER A 365 7.62 15.70 4.47
C SER A 365 7.86 15.44 5.96
N ALA A 366 6.84 15.62 6.80
CA ALA A 366 6.88 15.28 8.22
C ALA A 366 7.14 13.78 8.43
N LEU A 367 6.44 12.92 7.68
CA LEU A 367 6.62 11.47 7.73
C LEU A 367 8.05 11.04 7.39
N LEU A 368 8.59 11.54 6.28
CA LEU A 368 9.96 11.20 5.86
C LEU A 368 10.99 11.64 6.90
N LYS A 369 10.85 12.86 7.43
CA LYS A 369 11.74 13.40 8.47
C LYS A 369 11.68 12.61 9.77
N ASP A 370 10.47 12.28 10.22
CA ASP A 370 10.26 11.50 11.45
C ASP A 370 10.80 10.08 11.30
N LEU A 371 10.48 9.37 10.22
CA LEU A 371 11.04 8.04 9.94
C LEU A 371 12.57 8.06 9.90
N LYS A 372 13.18 9.08 9.27
CA LYS A 372 14.63 9.24 9.20
C LYS A 372 15.24 9.53 10.58
N GLN A 373 14.61 10.40 11.36
CA GLN A 373 15.05 10.73 12.72
C GLN A 373 14.99 9.51 13.65
N GLN A 374 14.02 8.62 13.47
CA GLN A 374 13.88 7.38 14.23
C GLN A 374 14.75 6.23 13.69
N GLY A 375 15.51 6.44 12.60
CA GLY A 375 16.28 5.38 11.95
C GLY A 375 15.42 4.28 11.29
N MET A 376 14.15 4.58 11.02
CA MET A 376 13.17 3.66 10.44
C MET A 376 13.01 3.81 8.92
N LEU A 377 13.53 4.89 8.33
CA LEU A 377 13.44 5.09 6.89
C LEU A 377 14.21 4.00 6.12
N ASP A 378 15.31 3.49 6.68
CA ASP A 378 16.14 2.46 6.05
C ASP A 378 15.40 1.13 5.86
N ASP A 379 14.47 0.78 6.76
CA ASP A 379 13.69 -0.47 6.70
C ASP A 379 12.19 -0.26 6.40
N THR A 380 11.79 0.97 6.05
CA THR A 380 10.41 1.31 5.65
C THR A 380 10.40 1.90 4.24
N LEU A 381 9.73 1.22 3.31
CA LEU A 381 9.50 1.73 1.97
C LEU A 381 8.31 2.69 1.97
N VAL A 382 8.53 3.96 1.65
CA VAL A 382 7.47 4.95 1.46
C VAL A 382 7.23 5.13 -0.03
N ILE A 383 5.98 4.98 -0.47
CA ILE A 383 5.57 5.15 -1.88
C ILE A 383 4.50 6.23 -1.92
N CYS A 384 4.68 7.26 -2.74
CA CYS A 384 3.63 8.22 -3.05
C CYS A 384 3.26 8.15 -4.51
N THR A 385 1.97 7.96 -4.79
CA THR A 385 1.49 7.78 -6.15
C THR A 385 0.10 8.37 -6.34
N THR A 386 -0.30 8.48 -7.59
CA THR A 386 -1.66 8.77 -8.06
C THR A 386 -2.07 7.69 -9.08
N GLU A 387 -3.28 7.76 -9.62
CA GLU A 387 -3.78 6.78 -10.60
C GLU A 387 -3.42 7.09 -12.06
N PHE A 388 -3.17 8.37 -12.36
CA PHE A 388 -2.75 8.93 -13.65
C PHE A 388 -2.37 10.41 -13.46
N GLY A 389 -2.05 11.15 -14.53
CA GLY A 389 -1.64 12.55 -14.44
C GLY A 389 -2.69 13.51 -14.98
N ARG A 390 -2.27 14.75 -15.21
CA ARG A 390 -3.13 15.81 -15.78
C ARG A 390 -2.59 16.27 -17.11
N GLN A 391 -3.49 16.71 -17.98
CA GLN A 391 -3.10 17.22 -19.29
C GLN A 391 -2.23 18.47 -19.14
N PRO A 392 -1.13 18.59 -19.90
CA PRO A 392 -0.35 19.84 -19.96
C PRO A 392 -1.13 21.02 -20.55
N GLY A 393 -2.21 20.75 -21.29
CA GLY A 393 -3.14 21.76 -21.78
C GLY A 393 -4.31 22.04 -20.84
N ALA A 394 -4.83 23.26 -20.92
CA ALA A 394 -6.06 23.67 -20.24
C ALA A 394 -7.27 22.85 -20.73
N GLN A 395 -8.21 22.58 -19.84
CA GLN A 395 -9.47 21.95 -20.19
C GLN A 395 -10.41 22.98 -20.86
N GLY A 396 -10.55 22.88 -22.19
CA GLY A 396 -11.18 23.92 -23.00
C GLY A 396 -10.28 25.14 -23.21
N GLY A 397 -10.65 26.03 -24.15
CA GLY A 397 -9.78 27.10 -24.67
C GLY A 397 -8.95 27.86 -23.63
N GLU A 398 -9.63 28.60 -22.74
CA GLU A 398 -9.00 29.37 -21.64
C GLU A 398 -9.38 28.80 -20.25
N GLY A 399 -9.56 27.48 -20.15
CA GLY A 399 -9.87 26.83 -18.88
C GLY A 399 -8.77 27.05 -17.83
N LYS A 400 -9.14 27.08 -16.54
CA LYS A 400 -8.18 27.17 -15.43
C LYS A 400 -7.76 25.80 -14.88
N GLY A 401 -8.53 24.75 -15.19
CA GLY A 401 -8.23 23.39 -14.80
C GLY A 401 -7.59 22.56 -15.91
N ARG A 402 -7.26 21.31 -15.58
CA ARG A 402 -6.64 20.33 -16.47
C ARG A 402 -7.47 19.04 -16.51
N ASP A 403 -7.59 18.47 -17.70
CA ASP A 403 -8.29 17.20 -17.92
C ASP A 403 -7.38 15.99 -17.60
N HIS A 404 -7.92 14.78 -17.64
CA HIS A 404 -7.20 13.55 -17.31
C HIS A 404 -6.12 13.20 -18.31
N ASN A 405 -4.97 12.72 -17.82
CA ASN A 405 -3.89 12.21 -18.66
C ASN A 405 -3.40 10.83 -18.19
N ALA A 406 -3.83 9.77 -18.85
CA ALA A 406 -3.31 8.42 -18.61
C ALA A 406 -1.91 8.19 -19.21
N GLY A 407 -1.43 9.07 -20.10
CA GLY A 407 -0.17 8.89 -20.83
C GLY A 407 1.08 9.18 -20.01
N ALA A 408 0.96 9.97 -18.94
CA ALA A 408 2.08 10.36 -18.09
C ALA A 408 1.60 10.74 -16.69
N PHE A 409 2.34 10.32 -15.67
CA PHE A 409 2.29 10.85 -14.31
C PHE A 409 3.59 10.59 -13.57
N THR A 410 3.71 11.20 -12.39
CA THR A 410 4.86 11.00 -11.52
C THR A 410 4.48 10.24 -10.25
N ALA A 411 5.33 9.30 -9.85
CA ALA A 411 5.34 8.70 -8.52
C ALA A 411 6.71 8.93 -7.87
N TRP A 412 6.81 8.81 -6.56
CA TRP A 412 8.11 8.78 -5.88
C TRP A 412 8.17 7.69 -4.81
N LEU A 413 9.38 7.19 -4.58
CA LEU A 413 9.69 6.22 -3.54
C LEU A 413 10.81 6.76 -2.65
N ALA A 414 10.81 6.40 -1.37
CA ALA A 414 11.85 6.76 -0.42
C ALA A 414 12.06 5.65 0.61
N GLY A 415 13.29 5.51 1.11
CA GLY A 415 13.62 4.51 2.12
C GLY A 415 13.59 3.07 1.63
N GLY A 416 13.73 2.11 2.54
CA GLY A 416 13.60 0.68 2.25
C GLY A 416 14.57 0.16 1.17
N GLY A 417 15.77 0.73 1.06
CA GLY A 417 16.79 0.40 0.07
C GLY A 417 16.60 1.01 -1.32
N ILE A 418 15.74 2.01 -1.46
CA ILE A 418 15.64 2.83 -2.68
C ILE A 418 16.79 3.85 -2.71
N ARG A 419 17.38 4.04 -3.89
CA ARG A 419 18.41 5.05 -4.15
C ARG A 419 17.75 6.43 -4.28
N GLY A 420 17.87 7.25 -3.24
CA GLY A 420 17.38 8.64 -3.25
C GLY A 420 18.22 9.58 -4.13
N GLY A 421 17.72 10.80 -4.34
CA GLY A 421 18.42 11.85 -5.08
C GLY A 421 18.55 11.58 -6.57
N MET A 422 17.61 10.83 -7.16
CA MET A 422 17.63 10.51 -8.57
C MET A 422 16.24 10.53 -9.22
N SER A 423 16.20 10.75 -10.53
CA SER A 423 14.99 10.64 -11.35
C SER A 423 15.09 9.49 -12.34
N TYR A 424 14.01 8.73 -12.51
CA TYR A 424 13.92 7.61 -13.44
C TYR A 424 12.89 7.88 -14.52
N GLY A 425 13.31 7.68 -15.77
CA GLY A 425 12.51 7.91 -16.97
C GLY A 425 12.10 9.37 -17.16
N ALA A 426 11.42 9.63 -18.28
CA ALA A 426 10.97 10.96 -18.66
C ALA A 426 9.71 10.92 -19.53
N THR A 427 8.95 12.00 -19.46
CA THR A 427 7.88 12.32 -20.41
C THR A 427 8.42 13.17 -21.57
N ASP A 428 7.63 13.31 -22.64
CA ASP A 428 7.92 14.20 -23.77
C ASP A 428 8.13 15.67 -23.33
N GLU A 429 8.48 16.53 -24.29
CA GLU A 429 8.83 17.92 -24.02
C GLU A 429 7.68 18.73 -23.40
N LEU A 430 6.43 18.28 -23.54
CA LEU A 430 5.25 18.94 -22.98
C LEU A 430 4.73 18.27 -21.71
N GLY A 431 5.24 17.08 -21.34
CA GLY A 431 4.72 16.31 -20.21
C GLY A 431 3.45 15.52 -20.53
N PHE A 432 3.17 15.27 -21.81
CA PHE A 432 1.95 14.61 -22.27
C PHE A 432 2.04 13.08 -22.15
N LYS A 433 3.17 12.48 -22.54
CA LYS A 433 3.33 11.02 -22.55
C LYS A 433 4.71 10.60 -22.06
N ALA A 434 4.79 9.48 -21.36
CA ALA A 434 6.05 8.82 -21.04
C ALA A 434 6.78 8.35 -22.31
N VAL A 435 8.04 8.75 -22.49
CA VAL A 435 8.86 8.45 -23.68
C VAL A 435 10.19 7.77 -23.35
N GLU A 436 10.76 8.02 -22.17
CA GLU A 436 11.96 7.34 -21.68
C GLU A 436 11.60 6.44 -20.51
N SER A 437 11.95 5.15 -20.61
CA SER A 437 11.60 4.10 -19.66
C SER A 437 10.13 4.12 -19.19
N PRO A 438 9.14 4.01 -20.10
CA PRO A 438 7.72 3.99 -19.72
C PRO A 438 7.42 2.89 -18.71
N THR A 439 6.78 3.25 -17.60
CA THR A 439 6.63 2.41 -16.42
C THR A 439 5.16 2.29 -16.03
N TYR A 440 4.68 1.07 -15.79
CA TYR A 440 3.33 0.83 -15.29
C TYR A 440 3.34 0.58 -13.77
N CYS A 441 2.14 0.56 -13.17
CA CYS A 441 1.97 0.12 -11.78
C CYS A 441 2.56 -1.27 -11.54
N TYR A 442 2.59 -2.16 -12.54
CA TYR A 442 3.19 -3.49 -12.43
C TYR A 442 4.67 -3.45 -12.06
N ASP A 443 5.42 -2.50 -12.61
CA ASP A 443 6.85 -2.34 -12.35
C ASP A 443 7.08 -1.73 -10.97
N LEU A 444 6.22 -0.78 -10.57
CA LEU A 444 6.19 -0.23 -9.20
C LEU A 444 5.91 -1.34 -8.16
N HIS A 445 4.92 -2.19 -8.42
CA HIS A 445 4.56 -3.33 -7.57
C HIS A 445 5.70 -4.36 -7.49
N ALA A 446 6.27 -4.73 -8.64
CA ALA A 446 7.40 -5.65 -8.71
C ALA A 446 8.59 -5.12 -7.89
N THR A 447 8.87 -3.82 -8.01
CA THR A 447 9.96 -3.16 -7.27
C THR A 447 9.69 -3.12 -5.77
N ALA A 448 8.47 -2.79 -5.35
CA ALA A 448 8.09 -2.79 -3.93
C ALA A 448 8.18 -4.19 -3.31
N LEU A 449 7.66 -5.22 -3.99
CA LEU A 449 7.75 -6.61 -3.56
C LEU A 449 9.21 -7.08 -3.50
N HIS A 450 10.04 -6.67 -4.48
CA HIS A 450 11.47 -6.98 -4.47
C HIS A 450 12.16 -6.41 -3.23
N GLN A 451 11.90 -5.15 -2.84
CA GLN A 451 12.50 -4.59 -1.64
C GLN A 451 12.08 -5.31 -0.36
N LEU A 452 10.90 -5.94 -0.36
CA LEU A 452 10.41 -6.79 0.73
C LEU A 452 10.96 -8.23 0.71
N GLY A 453 11.86 -8.55 -0.23
CA GLY A 453 12.40 -9.91 -0.38
C GLY A 453 11.47 -10.87 -1.12
N ILE A 454 10.41 -10.39 -1.77
CA ILE A 454 9.47 -11.22 -2.54
C ILE A 454 9.82 -11.18 -4.02
N ASP A 455 10.04 -12.35 -4.62
CA ASP A 455 10.02 -12.52 -6.07
C ASP A 455 8.56 -12.53 -6.54
N HIS A 456 8.11 -11.40 -7.08
CA HIS A 456 6.72 -11.24 -7.51
C HIS A 456 6.27 -12.27 -8.57
N THR A 457 7.22 -12.88 -9.31
CA THR A 457 6.92 -13.91 -10.30
C THR A 457 6.53 -15.25 -9.70
N LYS A 458 6.91 -15.48 -8.43
CA LYS A 458 6.62 -16.68 -7.64
C LYS A 458 5.51 -16.50 -6.63
N LEU A 459 5.04 -15.26 -6.43
CA LEU A 459 3.88 -14.98 -5.58
C LEU A 459 2.60 -15.34 -6.34
N THR A 460 2.17 -16.59 -6.21
CA THR A 460 1.01 -17.14 -6.91
C THR A 460 -0.07 -17.64 -5.96
N TYR A 461 -1.30 -17.74 -6.45
CA TYR A 461 -2.43 -18.34 -5.73
C TYR A 461 -3.35 -19.09 -6.69
N TYR A 462 -3.72 -20.33 -6.35
CA TYR A 462 -4.62 -21.14 -7.16
C TYR A 462 -6.07 -20.65 -7.05
N HIS A 463 -6.62 -20.13 -8.14
CA HIS A 463 -7.98 -19.61 -8.19
C HIS A 463 -8.64 -19.80 -9.56
N ASN A 464 -9.85 -20.34 -9.57
CA ASN A 464 -10.64 -20.64 -10.77
C ASN A 464 -9.89 -21.50 -11.81
N GLY A 465 -9.23 -22.56 -11.34
CA GLY A 465 -8.60 -23.56 -12.19
C GLY A 465 -7.21 -23.19 -12.72
N ILE A 466 -6.63 -22.07 -12.29
CA ILE A 466 -5.30 -21.63 -12.71
C ILE A 466 -4.48 -21.13 -11.51
N GLU A 467 -3.16 -21.35 -11.58
CA GLU A 467 -2.17 -20.78 -10.66
C GLU A 467 -1.92 -19.31 -11.07
N ARG A 468 -2.53 -18.36 -10.38
CA ARG A 468 -2.48 -16.94 -10.76
C ARG A 468 -1.30 -16.24 -10.08
N ARG A 469 -0.43 -15.60 -10.86
CA ARG A 469 0.50 -14.60 -10.31
C ARG A 469 -0.27 -13.37 -9.85
N LEU A 470 -0.01 -12.89 -8.63
CA LEU A 470 -0.78 -11.79 -8.05
C LEU A 470 -0.53 -10.45 -8.76
N THR A 471 0.65 -10.24 -9.33
CA THR A 471 0.99 -9.04 -10.14
C THR A 471 0.64 -9.17 -11.62
N ASP A 472 -0.21 -10.12 -12.00
CA ASP A 472 -0.51 -10.48 -13.40
C ASP A 472 0.74 -10.97 -14.19
N VAL A 473 0.64 -11.18 -15.50
CA VAL A 473 1.77 -11.60 -16.37
C VAL A 473 2.78 -10.49 -16.67
N HIS A 474 2.70 -9.36 -15.97
CA HIS A 474 3.47 -8.14 -16.20
C HIS A 474 4.42 -7.81 -15.03
N GLY A 475 5.15 -6.70 -15.18
CA GLY A 475 6.00 -6.10 -14.15
C GLY A 475 7.45 -6.54 -14.24
N HIS A 476 8.35 -5.57 -14.14
CA HIS A 476 9.78 -5.74 -13.98
C HIS A 476 10.27 -4.89 -12.82
N VAL A 477 11.24 -5.41 -12.07
CA VAL A 477 11.91 -4.62 -11.02
C VAL A 477 12.70 -3.50 -11.68
N ILE A 478 12.48 -2.25 -11.24
CA ILE A 478 13.21 -1.07 -11.69
C ILE A 478 14.57 -1.06 -10.96
N GLN A 479 15.54 -1.75 -11.55
CA GLN A 479 16.86 -1.97 -10.93
C GLN A 479 17.62 -0.66 -10.69
N GLU A 480 17.37 0.34 -11.54
CA GLU A 480 18.04 1.64 -11.53
C GLU A 480 17.74 2.47 -10.30
N ILE A 481 16.64 2.21 -9.59
CA ILE A 481 16.26 2.94 -8.38
C ILE A 481 16.62 2.19 -7.09
N LEU A 482 17.37 1.09 -7.16
CA LEU A 482 17.80 0.30 -5.99
C LEU A 482 19.21 0.70 -5.52
N ALA A 483 19.49 0.55 -4.23
CA ALA A 483 20.75 0.95 -3.56
C ALA A 483 21.72 -0.20 -3.21
#